data_AF-A0A2L2Z726-F1
#
_entry.id   AF-A0A2L2Z726-F1
#
_cell.length_a   1.000
_cell.length_b   1.000
_cell.length_c   1.000
_cell.angle_alpha   90.00
_cell.angle_beta   90.00
_cell.angle_gamma   90.00
#
_symmetry.space_group_name_H-M   'P 1'
#
loop_
_entity.id
_entity.type
_entity.pdbx_description
1 polymer ?
#
loop_
_entity_poly.entity_id
_entity_poly.type
_entity_poly.pdbx_seq_one_letter_code
_entity_poly.pdbx_strand_id
1 'polypeptide(L)' 'SFPVPKTKTEIRAFSGLAGYYSRYIPMFSVLVAPLTDTLKGKTKKGEITWTIECEEAFKKLKQKLTIQPLLFSPS' A
#
# COMPACT_ATOMS: atom_id res chain seq x y z
N SER A 1 -3.52 10.36 -8.82
CA SER A 1 -3.05 9.06 -9.34
C SER A 1 -1.90 8.58 -8.46
N PHE A 2 -2.02 7.42 -7.80
CA PHE A 2 -0.92 6.86 -7.00
C PHE A 2 0.05 6.09 -7.92
N PRO A 3 1.32 6.53 -8.08
CA PRO A 3 2.32 5.79 -8.84
C PRO A 3 2.68 4.50 -8.11
N VAL A 4 3.11 3.48 -8.86
CA VAL A 4 3.60 2.22 -8.28
C VAL A 4 4.87 2.55 -7.49
N PRO A 5 4.92 2.26 -6.18
CA PRO A 5 6.07 2.60 -5.36
C PRO A 5 7.28 1.76 -5.79
N LYS A 6 8.38 2.42 -6.14
CA LYS A 6 9.65 1.81 -6.55
C LYS A 6 10.67 1.79 -5.42
N THR A 7 10.38 2.45 -4.30
CA THR A 7 11.29 2.58 -3.16
C THR A 7 10.64 2.20 -1.84
N LYS A 8 11.44 1.75 -0.86
CA LYS A 8 10.98 1.49 0.52
C LYS A 8 10.28 2.70 1.14
N THR A 9 10.72 3.92 0.81
CA THR A 9 10.14 5.15 1.35
C THR A 9 8.73 5.37 0.82
N GLU A 10 8.50 5.15 -0.46
CA GLU A 10 7.16 5.25 -1.06
C GLU A 10 6.23 4.15 -0.53
N ILE A 11 6.70 2.92 -0.34
CA ILE A 11 5.90 1.86 0.30
C ILE A 11 5.53 2.25 1.73
N ARG A 12 6.46 2.80 2.52
CA ARG A 12 6.14 3.27 3.90
C ARG A 12 5.14 4.42 3.89
N ALA A 13 5.31 5.41 3.02
CA ALA A 13 4.39 6.53 2.88
C ALA A 13 2.99 6.04 2.47
N PHE A 14 2.92 5.15 1.48
CA PHE A 14 1.67 4.54 1.05
C PHE A 14 1.03 3.69 2.15
N SER A 15 1.80 2.83 2.83
CA SER A 15 1.29 1.98 3.91
C SER A 15 0.82 2.81 5.11
N GLY A 16 1.46 3.96 5.39
CA GLY A 16 1.01 4.90 6.42
C GLY A 16 -0.32 5.56 6.05
N LEU A 17 -0.44 6.07 4.82
CA LEU A 17 -1.70 6.62 4.30
C LEU A 17 -2.80 5.55 4.26
N ALA A 18 -2.48 4.36 3.79
CA ALA A 18 -3.41 3.26 3.74
C ALA A 18 -3.83 2.80 5.14
N GLY A 19 -2.92 2.89 6.11
CA GLY A 19 -3.19 2.68 7.54
C GLY A 19 -4.21 3.68 8.09
N TYR A 20 -4.17 4.94 7.66
CA TYR A 20 -5.19 5.93 8.02
C TYR A 20 -6.59 5.54 7.54
N TYR A 21 -6.69 4.94 6.35
CA TYR A 21 -7.95 4.44 5.79
C TYR A 21 -8.23 2.96 6.09
N SER A 22 -7.39 2.30 6.89
CA SER A 22 -7.48 0.86 7.14
C SER A 22 -8.84 0.45 7.72
N ARG A 23 -9.46 1.32 8.53
CA ARG A 23 -10.79 1.10 9.12
C ARG A 23 -11.90 0.87 8.09
N TYR A 24 -11.69 1.30 6.85
CA TYR A 24 -12.66 1.19 5.76
C TYR A 24 -12.26 0.17 4.68
N ILE A 25 -11.07 -0.41 4.80
CA ILE A 25 -10.56 -1.39 3.84
C ILE A 25 -10.71 -2.77 4.48
N PRO A 26 -11.71 -3.56 4.07
CA PRO A 26 -11.84 -4.92 4.57
C PRO A 26 -10.60 -5.73 4.17
N MET A 27 -10.11 -6.54 5.10
CA MET A 27 -8.90 -7.36 4.93
C MET A 27 -7.62 -6.54 4.67
N PHE A 28 -7.56 -5.29 5.16
CA PHE A 28 -6.39 -4.42 5.05
C PHE A 28 -5.09 -5.13 5.44
N SER A 29 -5.07 -5.82 6.58
CA SER A 29 -3.88 -6.51 7.08
C SER A 29 -3.36 -7.57 6.09
N VAL A 30 -4.26 -8.26 5.38
CA VAL A 30 -3.90 -9.28 4.38
C VAL A 30 -3.34 -8.62 3.12
N LEU A 31 -3.91 -7.48 2.71
CA LEU A 31 -3.42 -6.72 1.56
C LEU A 31 -2.07 -6.06 1.84
N VAL A 32 -1.86 -5.57 3.07
CA VAL A 32 -0.62 -4.90 3.46
C VAL A 32 0.49 -5.89 3.85
N ALA A 33 0.15 -7.12 4.22
CA ALA A 33 1.12 -8.17 4.55
C ALA A 33 2.30 -8.28 3.54
N PRO A 34 2.07 -8.48 2.22
CA PRO A 34 3.16 -8.55 1.24
C PRO A 34 3.96 -7.24 1.13
N LEU A 35 3.31 -6.08 1.30
CA LEU A 35 3.98 -4.77 1.31
C LEU A 35 4.84 -4.57 2.57
N THR A 36 4.42 -5.09 3.72
CA THR A 36 5.21 -5.05 4.95
C THR A 36 6.34 -6.06 4.95
N ASP A 37 6.16 -7.22 4.34
CA ASP A 37 7.21 -8.24 4.26
C ASP A 37 8.34 -7.80 3.32
N THR A 38 8.01 -7.11 2.23
CA THR A 38 9.03 -6.45 1.37
C THR A 38 9.77 -5.31 2.08
N LEU A 39 9.19 -4.72 3.13
CA LEU A 39 9.85 -3.73 3.99
C LEU A 39 10.74 -4.37 5.08
N LYS A 40 10.44 -5.59 5.54
CA LYS A 40 11.19 -6.30 6.61
C LYS A 40 12.54 -6.85 6.15
N GLY A 41 12.78 -6.97 4.84
CA GLY A 41 14.06 -7.44 4.30
C GLY A 41 15.24 -6.54 4.65
N LYS A 42 16.33 -7.15 5.14
CA LYS A 42 17.68 -6.55 5.39
C LYS A 42 18.38 -6.01 4.13
N THR A 43 17.66 -5.70 3.05
CA THR A 43 18.25 -5.06 1.86
C THR A 43 18.66 -3.63 2.23
N LYS A 44 19.98 -3.44 2.29
CA LYS A 44 20.65 -2.13 2.43
C LYS A 44 20.11 -1.20 1.33
N LYS A 45 19.66 -0.02 1.74
CA LYS A 45 19.44 1.17 0.90
C LYS A 45 18.66 0.95 -0.42
N GLY A 46 17.37 1.25 -0.40
CA GLY A 46 16.61 1.60 -1.61
C GLY A 46 15.96 0.46 -2.38
N GLU A 47 16.59 -0.72 -2.46
CA GLU A 47 16.05 -1.84 -3.23
C GLU A 47 14.96 -2.61 -2.47
N ILE A 48 13.77 -2.65 -3.09
CA ILE A 48 12.63 -3.46 -2.69
C ILE A 48 12.49 -4.64 -3.63
N THR A 49 12.22 -5.82 -3.08
CA THR A 49 11.86 -6.99 -3.88
C THR A 49 10.40 -6.86 -4.26
N TRP A 50 10.10 -6.13 -5.33
CA TRP A 50 8.73 -5.97 -5.82
C TRP A 50 8.26 -7.26 -6.49
N THR A 51 7.50 -8.06 -5.74
CA THR A 51 6.90 -9.30 -6.24
C THR A 51 5.54 -9.06 -6.87
N ILE A 52 5.07 -10.01 -7.67
CA ILE A 52 3.72 -9.99 -8.28
C ILE A 52 2.64 -9.85 -7.19
N GLU A 53 2.85 -10.50 -6.03
CA GLU A 53 1.96 -10.38 -4.88
C GLU A 53 1.88 -8.95 -4.32
N CYS A 54 3.01 -8.23 -4.30
CA CYS A 54 3.04 -6.82 -3.90
C CYS A 54 2.29 -5.93 -4.88
N GLU A 55 2.41 -6.21 -6.19
CA GLU A 55 1.71 -5.46 -7.21
C GLU A 55 0.19 -5.68 -7.16
N GLU A 56 -0.23 -6.93 -6.99
CA GLU A 56 -1.65 -7.26 -6.79
C GLU A 56 -2.20 -6.61 -5.53
N ALA A 57 -1.47 -6.71 -4.42
CA ALA A 57 -1.82 -6.08 -3.16
C ALA A 57 -1.98 -4.56 -3.31
N PHE A 58 -0.99 -3.91 -3.92
CA PHE A 58 -1.01 -2.48 -4.18
C PHE A 58 -2.17 -2.07 -5.08
N LYS A 59 -2.45 -2.83 -6.15
CA LYS A 59 -3.57 -2.57 -7.07
C LYS A 59 -4.92 -2.72 -6.37
N LYS A 60 -5.10 -3.76 -5.57
CA LYS A 60 -6.30 -3.98 -4.75
C LYS A 60 -6.48 -2.84 -3.75
N LEU A 61 -5.42 -2.46 -3.04
CA LEU A 61 -5.41 -1.34 -2.11
C LEU A 61 -5.75 -0.01 -2.78
N LYS A 62 -5.11 0.28 -3.92
CA LYS A 62 -5.38 1.47 -4.72
C LYS A 62 -6.83 1.52 -5.19
N GLN A 63 -7.41 0.41 -5.66
CA GLN A 63 -8.82 0.36 -6.03
C GLN A 63 -9.72 0.68 -4.83
N LYS A 64 -9.49 0.04 -3.68
CA LYS A 64 -10.26 0.30 -2.45
C LYS A 64 -10.12 1.75 -1.98
N LEU A 65 -8.89 2.28 -2.01
CA LEU A 65 -8.55 3.69 -1.72
C LEU A 65 -8.99 4.68 -2.79
N THR A 66 -9.44 4.26 -3.98
CA THR A 66 -9.99 5.19 -4.98
C THR A 66 -11.51 5.21 -4.91
N ILE A 67 -12.13 4.06 -4.63
CA ILE A 67 -13.57 3.93 -4.40
C ILE A 67 -13.98 4.65 -3.11
N GLN A 68 -13.17 4.58 -2.05
CA GLN A 68 -13.46 5.16 -0.73
C GLN A 68 -13.47 6.70 -0.65
N PRO A 69 -12.46 7.45 -1.13
CA PRO A 69 -12.43 8.91 -1.00
C PRO A 69 -13.47 9.61 -1.88
N LEU A 70 -13.99 8.96 -2.94
CA LEU A 70 -15.20 9.45 -3.62
C LEU A 70 -16.43 9.43 -2.71
N LEU A 71 -16.47 8.52 -1.72
CA LEU A 71 -17.55 8.40 -0.75
C LEU A 71 -17.38 9.31 0.48
N PHE A 72 -16.15 9.76 0.75
CA PHE A 72 -15.77 10.56 1.92
C PHE A 72 -15.14 11.90 1.54
N SER A 73 -15.54 12.51 0.42
CA SER A 73 -15.20 13.92 0.17
C SER A 73 -15.95 14.77 1.21
N PRO A 74 -15.27 15.46 2.14
CA PRO A 74 -15.94 16.52 2.88
C PRO A 74 -16.20 17.64 1.87
N SER A 75 -17.48 17.96 1.66
CA SER A 75 -17.90 19.22 1.04
C SER A 75 -17.42 20.41 1.88
#